data_AF-A0A3C0ANA6-F1
#
_entry.id   AF-A0A3C0ANA6-F1
#
_cell.length_a   1.000
_cell.length_b   1.000
_cell.length_c   1.000
_cell.angle_alpha   90.00
_cell.angle_beta   90.00
_cell.angle_gamma   90.00
#
_symmetry.space_group_name_H-M   'P 1'
#
loop_
_entity.id
_entity.type
_entity.pdbx_description
1 polymer ?
#
loop_
_entity_poly.entity_id
_entity_poly.type
_entity_poly.pdbx_seq_one_letter_code
_entity_poly.pdbx_strand_id
1 'polypeptide(L)'
;MKRALNQLTLREMFSDSERLTSELVEHLERGFIPMNEQMIRLVRELPDGVEKRRVEDISVRNQAEEILKSDQFTQELFEKLDQYLSAIDQSITRIINDE
;
A
#
# COMPACT_ATOMS: atom_id res chain seq x y z
N MET A 1 -0.84 0.01 -24.09
CA MET A 1 0.03 1.14 -23.71
C MET A 1 -0.65 1.93 -22.60
N LYS A 2 -0.05 2.07 -21.41
CA LYS A 2 -0.52 3.04 -20.41
C LYS A 2 -0.21 4.44 -20.94
N ARG A 3 -1.20 5.34 -20.96
CA ARG A 3 -1.00 6.77 -21.31
C ARG A 3 -0.11 7.41 -20.24
N ALA A 4 0.81 8.28 -20.65
CA ALA A 4 1.60 9.06 -19.70
C ALA A 4 0.69 10.05 -18.95
N LEU A 5 1.02 10.38 -17.70
CA LEU A 5 0.20 11.29 -16.86
C LEU A 5 -0.05 12.64 -17.53
N ASN A 6 0.94 13.17 -18.25
CA ASN A 6 0.83 14.42 -19.00
C ASN A 6 -0.11 14.36 -20.22
N GLN A 7 -0.60 13.17 -20.58
CA GLN A 7 -1.60 12.99 -21.64
C GLN A 7 -3.02 12.90 -21.08
N LEU A 8 -3.19 12.88 -19.75
CA LEU A 8 -4.49 12.84 -19.10
C LEU A 8 -5.03 14.25 -18.88
N THR A 9 -6.35 14.37 -18.91
CA THR A 9 -7.07 15.56 -18.45
C THR A 9 -7.05 15.65 -16.92
N LEU A 10 -7.24 16.84 -16.35
CA LEU A 10 -7.42 17.01 -14.90
C LEU A 10 -8.53 16.11 -14.34
N ARG A 11 -9.65 15.98 -15.06
CA ARG A 11 -10.76 15.09 -14.66
C ARG A 11 -10.30 13.64 -14.57
N GLU A 12 -9.57 13.15 -15.57
CA GLU A 12 -9.02 11.78 -15.57
C GLU A 12 -8.05 11.60 -14.39
N MET A 13 -7.14 12.54 -14.16
CA MET A 13 -6.18 12.48 -13.04
C MET A 13 -6.87 12.45 -11.66
N PHE A 14 -7.87 13.32 -11.43
CA PHE A 14 -8.63 13.30 -10.19
C PHE A 14 -9.39 11.98 -10.00
N SER A 15 -10.06 11.48 -11.05
CA SER A 15 -10.81 10.22 -10.99
C SER A 15 -9.88 9.03 -10.69
N ASP A 16 -8.71 8.99 -11.31
CA ASP A 16 -7.73 7.93 -11.06
C ASP A 16 -7.12 8.03 -9.66
N SER A 17 -6.87 9.24 -9.15
CA SER A 17 -6.40 9.44 -7.78
C SER A 17 -7.43 9.02 -6.72
N GLU A 18 -8.72 9.26 -6.96
CA GLU A 18 -9.82 8.81 -6.11
C GLU A 18 -9.90 7.28 -6.08
N ARG A 19 -9.80 6.65 -7.26
CA ARG A 19 -9.77 5.18 -7.39
C ARG A 19 -8.58 4.59 -6.64
N LEU A 20 -7.38 5.16 -6.79
CA LEU A 20 -6.16 4.71 -6.09
C LEU A 20 -6.27 4.88 -4.58
N THR A 21 -6.85 5.99 -4.12
CA THR A 21 -7.09 6.23 -2.69
C THR A 21 -8.04 5.18 -2.12
N SER A 22 -9.11 4.86 -2.84
CA SER A 22 -10.08 3.83 -2.42
C SER A 22 -9.44 2.44 -2.36
N GLU A 23 -8.62 2.11 -3.36
CA GLU A 23 -7.86 0.85 -3.44
C GLU A 23 -6.85 0.73 -2.27
N LEU A 24 -6.16 1.83 -1.95
CA LEU A 24 -5.24 1.89 -0.81
C LEU A 24 -5.96 1.70 0.52
N VAL A 25 -7.09 2.39 0.74
CA VAL A 25 -7.91 2.24 1.95
C VAL A 25 -8.38 0.79 2.09
N GLU A 26 -8.91 0.20 1.02
CA GLU A 26 -9.38 -1.19 1.05
C GLU A 26 -8.26 -2.17 1.39
N HIS A 27 -7.09 -2.01 0.77
CA HIS A 27 -5.92 -2.86 1.04
C HIS A 27 -5.43 -2.75 2.49
N LEU A 28 -5.38 -1.53 3.04
CA LEU A 28 -4.98 -1.32 4.42
C LEU A 28 -5.98 -1.93 5.41
N GLU A 29 -7.27 -1.68 5.22
CA GLU A 29 -8.33 -2.11 6.14
C GLU A 29 -8.57 -3.63 6.09
N ARG A 30 -8.53 -4.22 4.90
CA ARG A 30 -8.89 -5.65 4.71
C ARG A 30 -7.69 -6.58 4.61
N GLY A 31 -6.51 -6.04 4.31
CA GLY A 31 -5.28 -6.81 4.12
C GLY A 31 -4.25 -6.50 5.20
N PHE A 32 -3.57 -5.38 5.06
CA PHE A 32 -2.35 -5.08 5.82
C PHE A 32 -2.57 -5.03 7.34
N ILE A 33 -3.54 -4.25 7.82
CA ILE A 33 -3.80 -4.06 9.26
C ILE A 33 -4.16 -5.41 9.92
N PRO A 34 -5.15 -6.19 9.43
CA PRO A 34 -5.48 -7.49 10.01
C PRO A 34 -4.28 -8.47 10.05
N MET A 35 -3.46 -8.51 8.99
CA MET A 35 -2.28 -9.38 8.95
C MET A 35 -1.27 -9.00 10.03
N ASN A 36 -1.01 -7.70 10.21
CA ASN A 36 -0.10 -7.20 11.22
C ASN A 36 -0.60 -7.51 12.65
N GLU A 37 -1.90 -7.32 12.91
CA GLU A 37 -2.50 -7.70 14.19
C GLU A 37 -2.37 -9.20 14.50
N GLN A 38 -2.53 -10.05 13.48
CA GLN A 38 -2.36 -11.49 13.63
C GLN A 38 -0.91 -11.86 13.98
N MET A 39 0.06 -11.22 13.34
CA MET A 39 1.48 -11.41 13.65
C MET A 39 1.81 -10.99 15.09
N ILE A 40 1.26 -9.87 15.56
CA ILE A 40 1.42 -9.43 16.95
C ILE A 40 0.90 -10.50 17.93
N ARG A 41 -0.25 -11.13 17.63
CA ARG A 41 -0.79 -12.22 18.45
C ARG A 41 0.13 -13.45 18.44
N LEU A 42 0.57 -13.87 17.25
CA LEU A 42 1.44 -15.03 17.08
C LEU A 42 2.75 -14.90 17.89
N VAL A 43 3.37 -13.72 17.86
CA VAL A 43 4.63 -13.48 18.58
C VAL A 43 4.43 -13.38 20.10
N ARG A 44 3.24 -12.98 20.58
CA ARG A 44 2.94 -12.86 22.01
C ARG A 44 2.64 -14.19 22.70
N GLU A 45 2.19 -15.20 21.97
CA GLU A 45 1.70 -16.47 22.54
C GLU A 45 2.77 -17.56 22.73
N LEU A 46 4.04 -17.28 22.43
CA LEU A 46 5.14 -18.27 22.45
C LEU A 46 5.33 -18.95 23.84
N PRO A 47 4.96 -20.24 24.02
CA PRO A 47 5.11 -20.95 25.28
C PRO A 47 6.46 -21.69 25.37
N ASP A 48 6.83 -22.11 26.58
CA ASP A 48 8.08 -22.84 26.83
C ASP A 48 8.08 -24.27 26.21
N GLY A 49 9.04 -24.53 25.32
CA GLY A 49 9.34 -25.85 24.75
C GLY A 49 10.10 -25.79 23.41
N VAL A 50 11.09 -26.67 23.20
CA VAL A 50 12.02 -26.61 22.04
C VAL A 50 11.34 -26.98 20.71
N GLU A 51 10.42 -27.94 20.71
CA GLU A 51 9.76 -28.43 19.48
C GLU A 51 8.64 -27.49 19.01
N LYS A 52 7.91 -26.87 19.95
CA LYS A 52 6.94 -25.81 19.66
C LYS A 52 7.62 -24.56 19.07
N ARG A 53 8.76 -24.16 19.63
CA ARG A 53 9.57 -23.04 19.10
C ARG A 53 9.94 -23.19 17.62
N ARG A 54 10.32 -24.39 17.15
CA ARG A 54 10.71 -24.59 15.74
C ARG A 54 9.56 -24.42 14.75
N VAL A 55 8.37 -24.92 15.08
CA VAL A 55 7.18 -24.77 14.21
C VAL A 55 6.70 -23.32 14.26
N GLU A 56 6.67 -22.71 15.45
CA GLU A 56 6.35 -21.30 15.64
C GLU A 56 7.32 -20.38 14.86
N ASP A 57 8.62 -20.66 14.84
CA ASP A 57 9.62 -19.91 14.06
C ASP A 57 9.32 -19.94 12.55
N ILE A 58 8.87 -21.08 12.01
CA ILE A 58 8.50 -21.19 10.60
C ILE A 58 7.21 -20.41 10.32
N SER A 59 6.21 -20.54 11.18
CA SER A 59 4.95 -19.79 11.06
C SER A 59 5.16 -18.28 11.13
N VAL A 60 6.00 -17.81 12.07
CA VAL A 60 6.41 -16.40 12.21
C VAL A 60 7.10 -15.92 10.94
N ARG A 61 8.06 -16.68 10.39
CA ARG A 61 8.76 -16.30 9.15
C ARG A 61 7.82 -16.19 7.95
N ASN A 62 6.97 -17.19 7.75
CA ASN A 62 6.02 -17.19 6.63
C ASN A 62 5.03 -16.04 6.74
N GLN A 63 4.51 -15.77 7.95
CA GLN A 63 3.59 -14.66 8.16
C GLN A 63 4.27 -13.29 7.99
N ALA A 64 5.52 -13.16 8.42
CA ALA A 64 6.32 -11.95 8.17
C ALA A 64 6.56 -11.74 6.68
N GLU A 65 6.85 -12.79 5.92
CA GLU A 65 7.03 -12.70 4.46
C GLU A 65 5.77 -12.15 3.77
N GLU A 66 4.58 -12.64 4.14
CA GLU A 66 3.32 -12.16 3.58
C GLU A 66 3.03 -10.70 3.96
N ILE A 67 3.35 -10.28 5.19
CA ILE A 67 3.24 -8.87 5.60
C ILE A 67 4.16 -7.98 4.76
N LEU A 68 5.41 -8.40 4.53
CA LEU A 68 6.36 -7.63 3.73
C LEU A 68 5.93 -7.51 2.27
N LYS A 69 5.34 -8.55 1.68
CA LYS A 69 4.72 -8.46 0.34
C LYS A 69 3.56 -7.47 0.33
N SER A 70 2.72 -7.49 1.36
CA SER A 70 1.59 -6.57 1.52
C SER A 70 2.05 -5.12 1.71
N ASP A 71 3.15 -4.89 2.44
CA ASP A 71 3.81 -3.59 2.57
C ASP A 71 4.32 -3.09 1.23
N GLN A 72 5.02 -3.94 0.47
CA GLN A 72 5.53 -3.57 -0.85
C GLN A 72 4.41 -3.12 -1.79
N PHE A 73 3.29 -3.85 -1.83
CA PHE A 73 2.12 -3.44 -2.60
C PHE A 73 1.54 -2.10 -2.12
N THR A 74 1.51 -1.88 -0.79
CA THR A 74 1.08 -0.60 -0.20
C THR A 74 1.96 0.55 -0.68
N GLN A 75 3.28 0.36 -0.67
CA GLN A 75 4.24 1.36 -1.14
C GLN A 75 4.06 1.66 -2.63
N GLU A 76 3.89 0.64 -3.47
CA GLU A 76 3.64 0.82 -4.91
C GLU A 76 2.36 1.62 -5.19
N LEU A 77 1.29 1.39 -4.43
CA LEU A 77 0.05 2.18 -4.52
C LEU A 77 0.28 3.63 -4.08
N PHE A 78 1.00 3.84 -2.98
CA PHE A 78 1.34 5.17 -2.49
C PHE A 78 2.18 5.97 -3.49
N GLU A 79 3.25 5.38 -4.02
CA GLU A 79 4.11 6.02 -5.03
C GLU A 79 3.30 6.41 -6.26
N LYS A 80 2.39 5.54 -6.70
CA LYS A 80 1.53 5.84 -7.82
C LYS A 80 0.57 6.99 -7.51
N LEU A 81 -0.06 6.99 -6.33
CA LEU A 81 -0.94 8.08 -5.90
C LEU A 81 -0.19 9.42 -5.84
N ASP A 82 1.01 9.43 -5.28
CA ASP A 82 1.87 10.62 -5.19
C ASP A 82 2.21 11.19 -6.57
N GLN A 83 2.48 10.33 -7.57
CA GLN A 83 2.68 10.76 -8.96
C GLN A 83 1.44 11.45 -9.55
N TYR A 84 0.23 10.96 -9.28
CA TYR A 84 -1.01 11.62 -9.72
C TYR A 84 -1.21 12.97 -9.03
N LEU A 85 -1.01 13.04 -7.71
CA LEU A 85 -1.16 14.28 -6.94
C LEU A 85 -0.14 15.34 -7.37
N SER A 86 1.11 14.94 -7.59
CA SER A 86 2.16 15.81 -8.12
C SER A 86 1.85 16.31 -9.54
N ALA A 87 1.28 15.46 -10.41
CA ALA A 87 0.88 15.87 -11.76
C ALA A 87 -0.31 16.86 -11.73
N ILE A 88 -1.27 16.65 -10.84
CA ILE A 88 -2.39 17.56 -10.61
C ILE A 88 -1.89 18.93 -10.15
N ASP A 89 -0.99 18.96 -9.16
CA ASP A 89 -0.40 20.19 -8.62
C ASP A 89 0.31 20.99 -9.72
N GLN A 90 1.12 20.33 -10.53
CA GLN A 90 1.78 20.96 -11.69
C GLN A 90 0.78 21.50 -12.71
N SER A 91 -0.27 20.74 -13.03
CA SER A 91 -1.30 21.18 -13.97
C SER A 91 -2.08 22.39 -13.46
N ILE A 92 -2.44 22.42 -12.17
CA ILE A 92 -3.12 23.56 -11.55
C ILE A 92 -2.21 24.79 -11.50
N THR A 93 -0.94 24.60 -11.15
CA THR A 93 0.05 25.69 -11.10
C THR A 93 0.21 26.38 -12.45
N ARG A 94 0.26 25.62 -13.56
CA ARG A 94 0.28 26.19 -14.92
C ARG A 94 -0.97 27.03 -15.22
N ILE A 95 -2.15 26.49 -14.89
CA ILE A 95 -3.44 27.19 -15.07
C ILE A 95 -3.49 28.50 -14.27
N ILE A 96 -2.96 28.52 -13.03
CA ILE A 96 -2.95 29.70 -12.18
C ILE A 96 -1.94 30.75 -12.68
N ASN A 97 -0.81 30.31 -13.23
CA ASN A 97 0.29 31.18 -13.66
C ASN A 97 0.20 31.66 -15.11
N ASP A 98 -0.91 31.37 -15.82
CA ASP A 98 -1.09 31.68 -17.25
C ASP A 98 0.02 31.10 -18.18
N GLU A 99 0.53 29.89 -17.86
CA GLU A 99 1.44 29.09 -18.71
C GLU A 99 0.72 27.91 -19.40
#